data_AF-A0A3B6VAU8-F1
#
_entry.id   AF-A0A3B6VAU8-F1
#
_cell.length_a   1.000
_cell.length_b   1.000
_cell.length_c   1.000
_cell.angle_alpha   90.00
_cell.angle_beta   90.00
_cell.angle_gamma   90.00
#
_symmetry.space_group_name_H-M   'P 1'
#
loop_
_entity.id
_entity.type
_entity.pdbx_description
1 polymer ?
#
loop_
_entity_poly.entity_id
_entity_poly.type
_entity_poly.pdbx_seq_one_letter_code
_entity_poly.pdbx_strand_id
1 'polypeptide(L)'
;MSNSTLYIIIAVIFLAILIATIIMIKNMFSKNKNIPERNTRRMMEELKKKIAENENDFDSLYKLAMLEEQYDDISSALGKYEKLIAERYFSEHNINEVEIYKKLEPAYYQLGDKEKSFKYSLLISKAEPNNIYYAIKLGTTLGKEGKYKLACEHFNKVIVSKENIDIEEAKTAALSFFMIKDYKKSIIFLEELYKKILNNKETEASEIYNLEILMISMYISADELNRAITFIEQILSNKSISEDHRLYINKMYMYTLYRLSDNERFREMFNNIKNSYNLEDAGYKYATLIFDFAFYSYFLKDIDASIRFFTRLNSFHKLEYSVYYLDQILEYLNEVNKAFTQLTKLRNSMKLNDEKYVNERYDKYIDGELIKIWEKVLDLWEGNFYNFEYINSLVEVENTIDVDKILSEYNMQKQLDDNNKQNRNTNIDSIYSLSMSNFKKLCQNIIQNKLSYSIIQEYSDNIINYEYGDDVNYLAYPTGKSRKDITLISIKRWKNTEVGELIIRDFLLMVNESGAKNGILILPVRLSNSAKSYAKHNEKITVYTRSQFNSFLKSNFVN
;
A
#
# COMPACT_ATOMS: atom_id res chain seq x y z
N MET A 1 34.61 31.12 40.35
CA MET A 1 34.87 29.69 40.66
C MET A 1 35.91 29.20 39.68
N SER A 2 36.95 28.50 40.12
CA SER A 2 37.94 27.91 39.22
C SER A 2 37.26 26.84 38.36
N ASN A 3 37.73 26.61 37.13
CA ASN A 3 37.20 25.52 36.29
C ASN A 3 37.21 24.17 37.03
N SER A 4 38.18 23.94 37.93
CA SER A 4 38.23 22.76 38.80
C SER A 4 37.05 22.66 39.78
N THR A 5 36.53 23.75 40.32
CA THR A 5 35.35 23.70 41.22
C THR A 5 34.08 23.35 40.45
N LEU A 6 33.96 23.80 39.20
CA LEU A 6 32.82 23.47 38.33
C LEU A 6 32.80 21.98 37.95
N TYR A 7 33.96 21.42 37.59
CA TYR A 7 34.09 19.99 37.26
C TYR A 7 33.76 19.07 38.44
N ILE A 8 34.17 19.45 39.66
CA ILE A 8 33.83 18.67 40.87
C ILE A 8 32.31 18.67 41.10
N ILE A 9 31.64 19.81 40.94
CA ILE A 9 30.18 19.91 41.12
C ILE A 9 29.45 19.07 40.07
N ILE A 10 29.86 19.13 38.80
CA ILE A 10 29.26 18.33 37.73
C ILE A 10 29.46 16.83 37.99
N ALA A 11 30.64 16.40 38.44
CA ALA A 11 30.91 15.01 38.76
C ALA A 11 30.05 14.48 39.93
N VAL A 12 29.84 15.30 40.96
CA VAL A 12 28.96 14.95 42.10
C VAL A 12 27.50 14.84 41.66
N ILE A 13 27.02 15.75 40.81
CA ILE A 13 25.66 15.69 40.25
C ILE A 13 25.49 14.41 39.42
N PHE A 14 26.48 14.06 38.59
CA PHE A 14 26.44 12.85 37.77
C PHE A 14 26.43 11.59 38.63
N LEU A 15 27.24 11.55 39.70
CA LEU A 15 27.26 10.44 40.65
C LEU A 15 25.92 10.30 41.38
N ALA A 16 25.31 11.41 41.78
CA ALA A 16 24.00 11.42 42.44
C ALA A 16 22.89 10.92 41.50
N ILE A 17 22.91 11.33 40.23
CA ILE A 17 21.98 10.82 39.20
C ILE A 17 22.19 9.32 39.00
N LEU A 18 23.44 8.85 38.93
CA LEU A 18 23.77 7.44 38.74
C LEU A 18 23.35 6.56 39.94
N ILE A 19 23.50 7.07 41.16
CA ILE A 19 23.00 6.38 42.37
C ILE A 19 21.47 6.36 42.37
N ALA A 20 20.83 7.47 42.02
CA ALA A 20 19.38 7.56 41.94
C ALA A 20 18.80 6.60 40.89
N THR A 21 19.42 6.49 39.71
CA THR A 21 18.99 5.53 38.67
C THR A 21 19.20 4.09 39.11
N ILE A 22 20.30 3.76 39.79
CA ILE A 22 20.51 2.42 40.37
C ILE A 22 19.43 2.08 41.41
N ILE A 23 19.07 3.03 42.28
CA ILE A 23 18.00 2.85 43.28
C ILE A 23 16.63 2.72 42.61
N MET A 24 16.36 3.51 41.57
CA MET A 24 15.10 3.47 40.83
C MET A 24 14.93 2.15 40.08
N ILE A 25 16.01 1.67 39.42
CA ILE A 25 16.09 0.34 38.80
C ILE A 25 15.86 -0.73 39.87
N LYS A 26 16.56 -0.68 41.00
CA LYS A 26 16.38 -1.64 42.09
C LYS A 26 14.95 -1.66 42.64
N ASN A 27 14.30 -0.51 42.77
CA ASN A 27 12.91 -0.40 43.23
C ASN A 27 11.90 -0.84 42.17
N MET A 28 12.16 -0.61 40.88
CA MET A 28 11.34 -1.15 39.79
C MET A 28 11.43 -2.68 39.69
N PHE A 29 12.59 -3.26 40.01
CA PHE A 29 12.79 -4.71 40.08
C PHE A 29 12.43 -5.34 41.43
N SER A 30 12.17 -4.55 42.48
CA SER A 30 11.64 -5.03 43.75
C SER A 30 10.11 -4.95 43.81
N LYS A 31 9.42 -5.67 42.92
CA LYS A 31 8.08 -6.15 43.27
C LYS A 31 8.25 -7.18 44.39
N ASN A 32 7.36 -7.16 45.39
CA ASN A 32 7.36 -8.13 46.50
C ASN A 32 7.47 -9.56 45.94
N LYS A 33 8.67 -10.15 45.94
CA LYS A 33 8.84 -11.57 45.61
C LYS A 33 8.00 -12.32 46.63
N ASN A 34 6.95 -13.01 46.19
CA ASN A 34 6.25 -13.95 47.05
C ASN A 34 7.27 -15.01 47.48
N ILE A 35 7.68 -14.99 48.75
CA ILE A 35 8.64 -15.96 49.27
C ILE A 35 7.86 -17.24 49.59
N PRO A 36 8.24 -18.40 49.03
CA PRO A 36 7.56 -19.65 49.33
C PRO A 36 7.64 -20.00 50.81
N GLU A 37 6.52 -20.49 51.35
CA GLU A 37 6.47 -21.02 52.71
C GLU A 37 7.43 -22.19 52.87
N ARG A 38 7.88 -22.46 54.10
CA ARG A 38 8.89 -23.49 54.39
C ARG A 38 8.53 -24.88 53.85
N ASN A 39 7.24 -25.24 53.91
CA ASN A 39 6.74 -26.52 53.39
C ASN A 39 6.80 -26.55 51.86
N THR A 40 6.41 -25.46 51.21
CA THR A 40 6.46 -25.34 49.75
C THR A 40 7.88 -25.35 49.22
N ARG A 41 8.84 -24.70 49.92
CA ARG A 41 10.25 -24.75 49.55
C ARG A 41 10.82 -26.17 49.61
N ARG A 42 10.51 -26.92 50.68
CA ARG A 42 10.91 -28.34 50.80
C ARG A 42 10.32 -29.19 49.67
N MET A 43 9.04 -28.97 49.36
CA MET A 43 8.38 -29.66 48.26
C MET A 43 9.02 -29.36 46.91
N MET A 44 9.41 -28.11 46.64
CA MET A 44 10.14 -27.75 45.42
C MET A 44 11.52 -28.42 45.36
N GLU A 45 12.25 -28.52 46.49
CA GLU A 45 13.53 -29.25 46.57
C GLU A 45 13.36 -30.76 46.31
N GLU A 46 12.32 -31.37 46.87
CA GLU A 46 11.97 -32.78 46.61
C GLU A 46 11.62 -33.03 45.15
N LEU A 47 10.83 -32.15 44.53
CA LEU A 47 10.50 -32.22 43.11
C LEU A 47 11.76 -32.09 42.24
N LYS A 48 12.65 -31.15 42.56
CA LYS A 48 13.95 -31.00 41.87
C LYS A 48 14.79 -32.26 41.97
N LYS A 49 14.83 -32.90 43.14
CA LYS A 49 15.56 -34.16 43.34
C LYS A 49 14.95 -35.30 42.52
N LYS A 50 13.62 -35.45 42.51
CA LYS A 50 12.92 -36.46 41.70
C LYS A 50 13.20 -36.29 40.20
N ILE A 51 13.16 -35.05 39.71
CA ILE A 51 13.45 -34.75 38.29
C ILE A 51 14.93 -35.04 37.95
N ALA A 52 15.84 -34.81 38.90
CA ALA A 52 17.26 -35.15 38.71
C ALA A 52 17.52 -36.67 38.71
N GLU A 53 16.71 -37.45 39.44
CA GLU A 53 16.76 -38.91 39.45
C GLU A 53 16.06 -39.53 38.23
N ASN A 54 15.01 -38.89 37.72
CA ASN A 54 14.28 -39.28 36.52
C ASN A 54 13.86 -38.04 35.70
N GLU A 55 14.61 -37.75 34.64
CA GLU A 55 14.38 -36.56 33.80
C GLU A 55 13.05 -36.60 33.02
N ASN A 56 12.39 -37.77 32.97
CA ASN A 56 11.11 -38.01 32.29
C ASN A 56 9.91 -38.07 33.26
N ASP A 57 10.09 -37.71 34.54
CA ASP A 57 8.96 -37.50 35.46
C ASP A 57 8.26 -36.16 35.14
N PHE A 58 7.42 -36.19 34.10
CA PHE A 58 6.73 -35.00 33.58
C PHE A 58 5.67 -34.46 34.55
N ASP A 59 5.07 -35.30 35.40
CA ASP A 59 4.14 -34.87 36.46
C ASP A 59 4.87 -34.01 37.50
N SER A 60 6.03 -34.47 37.97
CA SER A 60 6.86 -33.70 38.89
C SER A 60 7.39 -32.42 38.24
N LEU A 61 7.76 -32.48 36.96
CA LEU A 61 8.22 -31.34 36.18
C LEU A 61 7.13 -30.26 36.03
N TYR A 62 5.91 -30.67 35.70
CA TYR A 62 4.76 -29.77 35.60
C TYR A 62 4.42 -29.12 36.94
N LYS A 63 4.38 -29.91 38.01
CA LYS A 63 4.10 -29.40 39.36
C LYS A 63 5.16 -28.41 39.83
N LEU A 64 6.43 -28.66 39.51
CA LEU A 64 7.51 -27.74 39.81
C LEU A 64 7.37 -26.44 39.02
N ALA A 65 7.06 -26.50 37.73
CA ALA A 65 6.86 -25.32 36.88
C ALA A 65 5.73 -24.42 37.41
N MET A 66 4.61 -25.01 37.84
CA MET A 66 3.50 -24.26 38.45
C MET A 66 3.90 -23.56 39.75
N LEU A 67 4.67 -24.23 40.61
CA LEU A 67 5.14 -23.63 41.86
C LEU A 67 6.16 -22.51 41.60
N GLU A 68 7.09 -22.70 40.67
CA GLU A 68 8.04 -21.67 40.28
C GLU A 68 7.34 -20.43 39.69
N GLU A 69 6.31 -20.62 38.86
CA GLU A 69 5.44 -19.54 38.37
C GLU A 69 4.72 -18.81 39.52
N GLN A 70 4.12 -19.55 40.46
CA GLN A 70 3.37 -18.98 41.59
C GLN A 70 4.23 -18.08 42.49
N TYR A 71 5.54 -18.33 42.56
CA TYR A 71 6.50 -17.60 43.40
C TYR A 71 7.44 -16.69 42.59
N ASP A 72 6.97 -16.20 41.43
CA ASP A 72 7.66 -15.23 40.56
C ASP A 72 9.05 -15.68 40.04
N ASP A 73 9.32 -16.99 39.99
CA ASP A 73 10.49 -17.58 39.35
C ASP A 73 10.15 -18.01 37.91
N ILE A 74 9.62 -17.05 37.14
CA ILE A 74 9.10 -17.27 35.78
C ILE A 74 10.19 -17.88 34.88
N SER A 75 11.42 -17.35 34.92
CA SER A 75 12.53 -17.84 34.08
C SER A 75 12.80 -19.34 34.26
N SER A 76 12.70 -19.86 35.48
CA SER A 76 12.89 -21.28 35.77
C SER A 76 11.73 -22.14 35.29
N ALA A 77 10.51 -21.60 35.30
CA ALA A 77 9.30 -22.28 34.85
C ALA A 77 9.24 -22.42 33.31
N LEU A 78 9.69 -21.41 32.55
CA LEU A 78 9.57 -21.38 31.09
C LEU A 78 10.19 -22.60 30.42
N GLY A 79 11.46 -22.92 30.73
CA GLY A 79 12.14 -24.07 30.13
C GLY A 79 11.47 -25.41 30.43
N LYS A 80 10.81 -25.52 31.57
CA LYS A 80 10.03 -26.71 31.96
C LYS A 80 8.75 -26.82 31.13
N TYR A 81 8.04 -25.70 30.97
CA TYR A 81 6.87 -25.64 30.09
C TYR A 81 7.22 -25.94 28.62
N GLU A 82 8.35 -25.44 28.10
CA GLU A 82 8.80 -25.79 26.74
C GLU A 82 9.11 -27.28 26.60
N LYS A 83 9.75 -27.90 27.60
CA LYS A 83 10.00 -29.36 27.62
C LYS A 83 8.68 -30.14 27.62
N LEU A 84 7.71 -29.74 28.44
CA LEU A 84 6.40 -30.38 28.52
C LEU A 84 5.60 -30.25 27.20
N ILE A 85 5.74 -29.14 26.48
CA ILE A 85 5.16 -28.97 25.13
C ILE A 85 5.85 -29.91 24.13
N ALA A 86 7.18 -29.96 24.12
CA ALA A 86 7.95 -30.79 23.19
C ALA A 86 7.62 -32.29 23.34
N GLU A 87 7.39 -32.74 24.57
CA GLU A 87 7.05 -34.13 24.92
C GLU A 87 5.54 -34.41 24.87
N ARG A 88 4.71 -33.51 24.32
CA ARG A 88 3.25 -33.66 24.17
C ARG A 88 2.46 -33.91 25.47
N TYR A 89 3.04 -33.62 26.63
CA TYR A 89 2.45 -33.88 27.94
C TYR A 89 1.05 -33.25 28.09
N PHE A 90 0.88 -31.99 27.68
CA PHE A 90 -0.39 -31.28 27.80
C PHE A 90 -1.51 -31.88 26.94
N SER A 91 -1.19 -32.19 25.68
CA SER A 91 -2.09 -32.89 24.76
C SER A 91 -2.55 -34.24 25.31
N GLU A 92 -1.63 -35.03 25.89
CA GLU A 92 -1.95 -36.36 26.46
C GLU A 92 -2.81 -36.28 27.73
N HIS A 93 -2.68 -35.19 28.51
CA HIS A 93 -3.40 -34.98 29.76
C HIS A 93 -4.65 -34.09 29.61
N ASN A 94 -5.09 -33.82 28.36
CA ASN A 94 -6.23 -32.94 28.05
C ASN A 94 -6.12 -31.53 28.68
N ILE A 95 -4.90 -31.02 28.83
CA ILE A 95 -4.65 -29.66 29.30
C ILE A 95 -4.62 -28.73 28.10
N ASN A 96 -5.31 -27.60 28.19
CA ASN A 96 -5.35 -26.62 27.10
C ASN A 96 -3.98 -25.96 26.90
N GLU A 97 -3.24 -26.39 25.89
CA GLU A 97 -1.92 -25.84 25.53
C GLU A 97 -1.95 -24.34 25.24
N VAL A 98 -3.07 -23.80 24.77
CA VAL A 98 -3.22 -22.36 24.49
C VAL A 98 -3.02 -21.53 25.75
N GLU A 99 -3.50 -22.02 26.90
CA GLU A 99 -3.31 -21.34 28.18
C GLU A 99 -1.84 -21.36 28.62
N ILE A 100 -1.08 -22.39 28.25
CA ILE A 100 0.37 -22.43 28.47
C ILE A 100 1.06 -21.43 27.53
N TYR A 101 0.69 -21.38 26.25
CA TYR A 101 1.26 -20.41 25.31
C TYR A 101 1.02 -18.96 25.75
N LYS A 102 -0.19 -18.64 26.27
CA LYS A 102 -0.54 -17.32 26.82
C LYS A 102 0.27 -16.95 28.06
N LYS A 103 0.87 -17.92 28.76
CA LYS A 103 1.85 -17.68 29.85
C LYS A 103 3.25 -17.45 29.30
N LEU A 104 3.68 -18.29 28.36
CA LEU A 104 5.03 -18.24 27.78
C LEU A 104 5.27 -16.94 26.99
N GLU A 105 4.29 -16.52 26.19
CA GLU A 105 4.39 -15.38 25.29
C GLU A 105 4.80 -14.07 26.01
N PRO A 106 4.01 -13.54 26.98
CA PRO A 106 4.36 -12.30 27.67
C PRO A 106 5.61 -12.45 28.55
N ALA A 107 5.89 -13.66 29.06
CA ALA A 107 7.10 -13.91 29.84
C ALA A 107 8.37 -13.79 28.99
N TYR A 108 8.39 -14.39 27.80
CA TYR A 108 9.51 -14.22 26.86
C TYR A 108 9.65 -12.79 26.37
N TYR A 109 8.53 -12.08 26.16
CA TYR A 109 8.55 -10.65 25.84
C TYR A 109 9.25 -9.83 26.94
N GLN A 110 8.92 -10.08 28.20
CA GLN A 110 9.55 -9.39 29.34
C GLN A 110 11.04 -9.71 29.50
N LEU A 111 11.47 -10.91 29.11
CA LEU A 111 12.88 -11.31 29.10
C LEU A 111 13.66 -10.78 27.89
N GLY A 112 12.99 -10.11 26.95
CA GLY A 112 13.60 -9.59 25.71
C GLY A 112 13.81 -10.66 24.62
N ASP A 113 13.30 -11.88 24.81
CA ASP A 113 13.35 -12.94 23.81
C ASP A 113 12.19 -12.76 22.81
N LYS A 114 12.39 -11.82 21.88
CA LYS A 114 11.41 -11.45 20.85
C LYS A 114 11.06 -12.63 19.94
N GLU A 115 12.00 -13.52 19.63
CA GLU A 115 11.76 -14.66 18.75
C GLU A 115 10.79 -15.67 19.39
N LYS A 116 11.03 -16.05 20.66
CA LYS A 116 10.12 -16.95 21.37
C LYS A 116 8.76 -16.32 21.64
N SER A 117 8.71 -15.04 22.03
CA SER A 117 7.44 -14.33 22.17
C SER A 117 6.64 -14.31 20.86
N PHE A 118 7.30 -14.04 19.73
CA PHE A 118 6.66 -14.08 18.42
C PHE A 118 6.17 -15.50 18.05
N LYS A 119 6.99 -16.53 18.29
CA LYS A 119 6.62 -17.95 18.10
C LYS A 119 5.34 -18.30 18.87
N TYR A 120 5.26 -17.95 20.15
CA TYR A 120 4.06 -18.25 20.95
C TYR A 120 2.86 -17.41 20.53
N SER A 121 3.06 -16.16 20.08
CA SER A 121 1.98 -15.35 19.49
C SER A 121 1.38 -16.02 18.24
N LEU A 122 2.20 -16.63 17.38
CA LEU A 122 1.74 -17.40 16.21
C LEU A 122 0.95 -18.66 16.61
N LEU A 123 1.41 -19.38 17.64
CA LEU A 123 0.73 -20.57 18.16
C LEU A 123 -0.65 -20.22 18.72
N ILE A 124 -0.74 -19.15 19.51
CA ILE A 124 -2.01 -18.66 20.07
C ILE A 124 -2.96 -18.23 18.95
N SER A 125 -2.51 -17.44 17.99
CA SER A 125 -3.33 -16.97 16.86
C SER A 125 -3.88 -18.10 15.99
N LYS A 126 -3.16 -19.23 15.88
CA LYS A 126 -3.68 -20.42 15.19
C LYS A 126 -4.74 -21.16 16.00
N ALA A 127 -4.53 -21.29 17.30
CA ALA A 127 -5.49 -21.97 18.16
C ALA A 127 -6.76 -21.13 18.40
N GLU A 128 -6.62 -19.79 18.36
CA GLU A 128 -7.70 -18.83 18.50
C GLU A 128 -7.76 -17.86 17.29
N PRO A 129 -8.18 -18.32 16.09
CA PRO A 129 -8.11 -17.51 14.85
C PRO A 129 -8.90 -16.19 14.88
N ASN A 130 -9.88 -16.09 15.76
CA ASN A 130 -10.77 -14.93 15.95
C ASN A 130 -10.30 -14.00 17.08
N ASN A 131 -9.17 -14.29 17.73
CA ASN A 131 -8.62 -13.44 18.77
C ASN A 131 -7.98 -12.19 18.12
N ILE A 132 -8.71 -11.08 18.17
CA ILE A 132 -8.31 -9.82 17.51
C ILE A 132 -7.08 -9.22 18.17
N TYR A 133 -6.92 -9.35 19.50
CA TYR A 133 -5.74 -8.87 20.21
C TYR A 133 -4.45 -9.48 19.64
N TYR A 134 -4.43 -10.82 19.46
CA TYR A 134 -3.27 -11.48 18.86
C TYR A 134 -3.13 -11.22 17.36
N ALA A 135 -4.24 -10.91 16.66
CA ALA A 135 -4.15 -10.44 15.27
C ALA A 135 -3.46 -9.07 15.19
N ILE A 136 -3.84 -8.11 16.02
CA ILE A 136 -3.21 -6.79 16.09
C ILE A 136 -1.73 -6.94 16.44
N LYS A 137 -1.42 -7.68 17.52
CA LYS A 137 -0.04 -7.91 17.98
C LYS A 137 0.85 -8.50 16.88
N LEU A 138 0.41 -9.57 16.22
CA LEU A 138 1.15 -10.18 15.11
C LEU A 138 1.28 -9.24 13.92
N GLY A 139 0.21 -8.53 13.55
CA GLY A 139 0.23 -7.53 12.48
C GLY A 139 1.28 -6.46 12.73
N THR A 140 1.32 -5.92 13.95
CA THR A 140 2.28 -4.90 14.37
C THR A 140 3.72 -5.43 14.38
N THR A 141 3.97 -6.59 14.99
CA THR A 141 5.30 -7.20 14.99
C THR A 141 5.79 -7.48 13.56
N LEU A 142 4.97 -8.11 12.72
CA LEU A 142 5.33 -8.40 11.33
C LEU A 142 5.57 -7.13 10.51
N GLY A 143 4.80 -6.07 10.73
CA GLY A 143 4.97 -4.78 10.05
C GLY A 143 6.30 -4.12 10.42
N LYS A 144 6.67 -4.13 11.70
CA LYS A 144 7.95 -3.64 12.22
C LYS A 144 9.15 -4.46 11.75
N GLU A 145 8.95 -5.74 11.49
CA GLU A 145 9.96 -6.63 10.89
C GLU A 145 9.97 -6.58 9.34
N GLY A 146 9.25 -5.62 8.72
CA GLY A 146 9.23 -5.43 7.26
C GLY A 146 8.44 -6.49 6.48
N LYS A 147 7.74 -7.41 7.15
CA LYS A 147 6.95 -8.48 6.55
C LYS A 147 5.52 -8.02 6.21
N TYR A 148 5.42 -6.93 5.47
CA TYR A 148 4.17 -6.18 5.25
C TYR A 148 3.00 -7.00 4.72
N LYS A 149 3.25 -7.95 3.81
CA LYS A 149 2.17 -8.80 3.27
C LYS A 149 1.52 -9.66 4.34
N LEU A 150 2.32 -10.28 5.20
CA LEU A 150 1.84 -11.10 6.32
C LEU A 150 1.18 -10.22 7.38
N ALA A 151 1.76 -9.06 7.68
CA ALA A 151 1.15 -8.08 8.56
C ALA A 151 -0.27 -7.70 8.10
N CYS A 152 -0.46 -7.45 6.80
CA CYS A 152 -1.75 -7.13 6.21
C CYS A 152 -2.78 -8.26 6.35
N GLU A 153 -2.37 -9.54 6.31
CA GLU A 153 -3.29 -10.67 6.53
C GLU A 153 -3.91 -10.62 7.94
N HIS A 154 -3.13 -10.21 8.93
CA HIS A 154 -3.62 -10.02 10.29
C HIS A 154 -4.46 -8.74 10.43
N PHE A 155 -4.02 -7.60 9.91
CA PHE A 155 -4.78 -6.35 9.98
C PHE A 155 -6.12 -6.40 9.21
N ASN A 156 -6.25 -7.25 8.18
CA ASN A 156 -7.56 -7.48 7.55
C ASN A 156 -8.61 -8.00 8.54
N LYS A 157 -8.21 -8.80 9.55
CA LYS A 157 -9.13 -9.26 10.60
C LYS A 157 -9.61 -8.10 11.48
N VAL A 158 -8.73 -7.13 11.73
CA VAL A 158 -9.00 -5.93 12.55
C VAL A 158 -10.01 -5.01 11.86
N ILE A 159 -9.88 -4.82 10.55
CA ILE A 159 -10.87 -4.04 9.76
C ILE A 159 -12.27 -4.65 9.91
N VAL A 160 -12.37 -5.98 9.87
CA VAL A 160 -13.66 -6.69 9.96
C VAL A 160 -14.26 -6.58 11.36
N SER A 161 -13.44 -6.68 12.42
CA SER A 161 -13.92 -6.59 13.80
C SER A 161 -14.25 -5.16 14.25
N LYS A 162 -13.74 -4.13 13.55
CA LYS A 162 -13.85 -2.71 13.94
C LYS A 162 -13.33 -2.45 15.35
N GLU A 163 -12.30 -3.19 15.76
CA GLU A 163 -11.64 -3.01 17.04
C GLU A 163 -10.90 -1.67 17.05
N ASN A 164 -10.88 -1.00 18.19
CA ASN A 164 -10.14 0.24 18.37
C ASN A 164 -8.65 -0.08 18.57
N ILE A 165 -7.80 0.36 17.65
CA ILE A 165 -6.34 0.16 17.74
C ILE A 165 -5.65 1.35 18.39
N ASP A 166 -4.41 1.24 18.82
CA ASP A 166 -3.62 2.38 19.31
C ASP A 166 -2.95 3.17 18.16
N ILE A 167 -2.18 4.22 18.52
CA ILE A 167 -1.47 5.07 17.55
C ILE A 167 -0.41 4.26 16.79
N GLU A 168 0.34 3.41 17.47
CA GLU A 168 1.46 2.67 16.89
C GLU A 168 0.98 1.54 15.97
N GLU A 169 -0.08 0.86 16.36
CA GLU A 169 -0.80 -0.14 15.59
C GLU A 169 -1.39 0.50 14.31
N ALA A 170 -1.97 1.69 14.43
CA ALA A 170 -2.49 2.44 13.27
C ALA A 170 -1.37 2.87 12.30
N LYS A 171 -0.26 3.39 12.83
CA LYS A 171 0.94 3.73 12.03
C LYS A 171 1.46 2.50 11.28
N THR A 172 1.60 1.37 11.98
CA THR A 172 2.12 0.12 11.41
C THR A 172 1.19 -0.49 10.36
N ALA A 173 -0.13 -0.46 10.60
CA ALA A 173 -1.12 -0.94 9.65
C ALA A 173 -1.16 -0.06 8.38
N ALA A 174 -1.16 1.27 8.55
CA ALA A 174 -1.15 2.23 7.44
C ALA A 174 0.07 2.03 6.53
N LEU A 175 1.27 1.94 7.12
CA LEU A 175 2.51 1.66 6.39
C LEU A 175 2.44 0.29 5.70
N SER A 176 2.02 -0.76 6.41
CA SER A 176 1.97 -2.12 5.85
C SER A 176 1.10 -2.20 4.59
N PHE A 177 -0.11 -1.62 4.62
CA PHE A 177 -1.00 -1.59 3.45
C PHE A 177 -0.46 -0.70 2.33
N PHE A 178 0.21 0.41 2.66
CA PHE A 178 0.87 1.26 1.68
C PHE A 178 1.98 0.51 0.93
N MET A 179 2.84 -0.22 1.66
CA MET A 179 3.96 -0.95 1.08
C MET A 179 3.52 -2.06 0.11
N ILE A 180 2.32 -2.63 0.30
CA ILE A 180 1.73 -3.58 -0.64
C ILE A 180 0.84 -2.93 -1.72
N LYS A 181 0.78 -1.59 -1.76
CA LYS A 181 -0.01 -0.78 -2.70
C LYS A 181 -1.53 -0.97 -2.58
N ASP A 182 -2.03 -1.30 -1.39
CA ASP A 182 -3.46 -1.31 -1.07
C ASP A 182 -3.85 0.01 -0.39
N TYR A 183 -3.87 1.09 -1.19
CA TYR A 183 -4.05 2.45 -0.69
C TYR A 183 -5.40 2.66 0.01
N LYS A 184 -6.46 1.98 -0.44
CA LYS A 184 -7.79 2.10 0.17
C LYS A 184 -7.81 1.62 1.61
N LYS A 185 -7.13 0.50 1.92
CA LYS A 185 -7.03 0.03 3.31
C LYS A 185 -6.03 0.83 4.13
N SER A 186 -4.94 1.30 3.52
CA SER A 186 -4.02 2.23 4.18
C SER A 186 -4.75 3.50 4.65
N ILE A 187 -5.64 4.06 3.81
CA ILE A 187 -6.49 5.22 4.17
C ILE A 187 -7.34 4.96 5.41
N ILE A 188 -7.94 3.77 5.56
CA ILE A 188 -8.78 3.43 6.74
C ILE A 188 -7.99 3.64 8.04
N PHE A 189 -6.76 3.14 8.09
CA PHE A 189 -5.90 3.27 9.25
C PHE A 189 -5.31 4.68 9.42
N LEU A 190 -5.04 5.40 8.33
CA LEU A 190 -4.63 6.80 8.39
C LEU A 190 -5.74 7.71 8.94
N GLU A 191 -7.01 7.46 8.60
CA GLU A 191 -8.14 8.20 9.16
C GLU A 191 -8.31 7.94 10.67
N GLU A 192 -8.10 6.69 11.10
CA GLU A 192 -8.13 6.34 12.52
C GLU A 192 -6.95 6.98 13.27
N LEU A 193 -5.75 6.92 12.70
CA LEU A 193 -4.56 7.60 13.22
C LEU A 193 -4.80 9.11 13.36
N TYR A 194 -5.34 9.77 12.34
CA TYR A 194 -5.62 11.20 12.34
C TYR A 194 -6.60 11.59 13.45
N LYS A 195 -7.68 10.82 13.64
CA LYS A 195 -8.63 11.04 14.74
C LYS A 195 -7.96 10.94 16.12
N LYS A 196 -7.03 9.99 16.31
CA LYS A 196 -6.32 9.81 17.57
C LYS A 196 -5.33 10.94 17.84
N ILE A 197 -4.56 11.32 16.82
CA ILE A 197 -3.59 12.40 16.89
C ILE A 197 -4.27 13.74 17.18
N LEU A 198 -5.38 14.06 16.51
CA LEU A 198 -6.13 15.30 16.77
C LEU A 198 -6.66 15.41 18.21
N ASN A 199 -6.98 14.28 18.84
CA ASN A 199 -7.46 14.24 20.22
C ASN A 199 -6.32 14.27 21.25
N ASN A 200 -5.07 14.10 20.82
CA ASN A 200 -3.90 14.17 21.67
C ASN A 200 -3.39 15.62 21.76
N LYS A 201 -3.52 16.22 22.95
CA LYS A 201 -3.12 17.62 23.19
C LYS A 201 -1.60 17.85 23.14
N GLU A 202 -0.81 16.79 23.23
CA GLU A 202 0.65 16.85 23.22
C GLU A 202 1.23 16.77 21.80
N THR A 203 0.42 16.48 20.78
CA THR A 203 0.92 16.35 19.41
C THR A 203 1.28 17.69 18.81
N GLU A 204 2.47 17.77 18.23
CA GLU A 204 2.94 18.93 17.49
C GLU A 204 2.11 19.18 16.22
N ALA A 205 1.88 20.45 15.89
CA ALA A 205 1.15 20.83 14.68
C ALA A 205 1.83 20.32 13.40
N SER A 206 3.16 20.20 13.39
CA SER A 206 3.95 19.64 12.30
C SER A 206 3.56 18.19 11.98
N GLU A 207 3.31 17.36 13.00
CA GLU A 207 2.87 15.97 12.83
C GLU A 207 1.49 15.90 12.18
N ILE A 208 0.57 16.77 12.63
CA ILE A 208 -0.77 16.90 12.05
C ILE A 208 -0.68 17.32 10.58
N TYR A 209 0.11 18.35 10.27
CA TYR A 209 0.26 18.84 8.90
C TYR A 209 0.84 17.79 7.96
N ASN A 210 1.89 17.08 8.39
CA ASN A 210 2.47 15.99 7.60
C ASN A 210 1.45 14.87 7.33
N LEU A 211 0.63 14.53 8.32
CA LEU A 211 -0.42 13.53 8.17
C LEU A 211 -1.53 13.99 7.22
N GLU A 212 -1.96 15.26 7.30
CA GLU A 212 -2.95 15.83 6.39
C GLU A 212 -2.47 15.80 4.93
N ILE A 213 -1.21 16.19 4.70
CA ILE A 213 -0.57 16.15 3.37
C ILE A 213 -0.54 14.72 2.82
N LEU A 214 -0.11 13.76 3.65
CA LEU A 214 -0.07 12.35 3.28
C LEU A 214 -1.48 11.84 2.94
N MET A 215 -2.48 12.14 3.77
CA MET A 215 -3.86 11.69 3.56
C MET A 215 -4.46 12.24 2.26
N ILE A 216 -4.26 13.54 1.98
CA ILE A 216 -4.72 14.13 0.71
C ILE A 216 -4.08 13.42 -0.49
N SER A 217 -2.75 13.22 -0.45
CA SER A 217 -2.01 12.50 -1.49
C SER A 217 -2.53 11.07 -1.67
N MET A 218 -2.85 10.39 -0.57
CA MET A 218 -3.43 9.04 -0.58
C MET A 218 -4.84 9.01 -1.19
N TYR A 219 -5.71 9.96 -0.85
CA TYR A 219 -7.05 10.04 -1.45
C TYR A 219 -6.99 10.27 -2.96
N ILE A 220 -6.14 11.19 -3.42
CA ILE A 220 -5.94 11.46 -4.84
C ILE A 220 -5.43 10.20 -5.56
N SER A 221 -4.50 9.48 -4.95
CA SER A 221 -3.89 8.27 -5.52
C SER A 221 -4.83 7.06 -5.55
N ALA A 222 -5.79 7.02 -4.62
CA ALA A 222 -6.84 6.01 -4.57
C ALA A 222 -8.07 6.35 -5.42
N ASP A 223 -8.05 7.49 -6.14
CA ASP A 223 -9.17 8.03 -6.92
C ASP A 223 -10.42 8.34 -6.07
N GLU A 224 -10.19 8.73 -4.81
CA GLU A 224 -11.23 9.09 -3.83
C GLU A 224 -11.39 10.62 -3.74
N LEU A 225 -11.51 11.30 -4.90
CA LEU A 225 -11.41 12.75 -5.02
C LEU A 225 -12.47 13.52 -4.20
N ASN A 226 -13.70 13.02 -4.12
CA ASN A 226 -14.74 13.65 -3.29
C ASN A 226 -14.38 13.62 -1.80
N ARG A 227 -13.77 12.53 -1.32
CA ARG A 227 -13.28 12.43 0.07
C ARG A 227 -12.13 13.39 0.31
N ALA A 228 -11.23 13.52 -0.66
CA ALA A 228 -10.13 14.50 -0.60
C ALA A 228 -10.69 15.92 -0.45
N ILE A 229 -11.68 16.32 -1.26
CA ILE A 229 -12.30 17.65 -1.18
C ILE A 229 -12.92 17.90 0.20
N THR A 230 -13.76 16.98 0.69
CA THR A 230 -14.38 17.14 2.01
C THR A 230 -13.33 17.27 3.12
N PHE A 231 -12.25 16.48 3.03
CA PHE A 231 -11.16 16.53 3.99
C PHE A 231 -10.38 17.85 3.92
N ILE A 232 -10.07 18.33 2.72
CA ILE A 232 -9.43 19.63 2.48
C ILE A 232 -10.27 20.79 3.02
N GLU A 233 -11.57 20.78 2.76
CA GLU A 233 -12.50 21.81 3.26
C GLU A 233 -12.56 21.82 4.79
N GLN A 234 -12.55 20.63 5.41
CA GLN A 234 -12.46 20.49 6.86
C GLN A 234 -11.17 21.14 7.40
N ILE A 235 -10.02 20.88 6.78
CA ILE A 235 -8.72 21.48 7.17
C ILE A 235 -8.77 23.01 7.03
N LEU A 236 -9.25 23.52 5.89
CA LEU A 236 -9.33 24.96 5.62
C LEU A 236 -10.32 25.70 6.53
N SER A 237 -11.33 25.02 7.06
CA SER A 237 -12.26 25.57 8.04
C SER A 237 -11.61 25.86 9.41
N ASN A 238 -10.46 25.26 9.69
CA ASN A 238 -9.69 25.53 10.90
C ASN A 238 -9.10 26.95 10.86
N LYS A 239 -9.50 27.79 11.81
CA LYS A 239 -9.01 29.18 11.91
C LYS A 239 -7.56 29.29 12.39
N SER A 240 -7.02 28.24 13.00
CA SER A 240 -5.68 28.22 13.58
C SER A 240 -4.59 27.62 12.67
N ILE A 241 -4.96 27.22 11.44
CA ILE A 241 -3.99 26.72 10.44
C ILE A 241 -2.96 27.80 10.11
N SER A 242 -1.69 27.40 10.00
CA SER A 242 -0.61 28.29 9.60
C SER A 242 -0.74 28.72 8.13
N GLU A 243 -0.23 29.89 7.78
CA GLU A 243 -0.30 30.40 6.42
C GLU A 243 0.42 29.51 5.40
N ASP A 244 1.57 28.93 5.77
CA ASP A 244 2.32 28.07 4.87
C ASP A 244 1.62 26.72 4.65
N HIS A 245 0.96 26.16 5.68
CA HIS A 245 0.13 24.97 5.51
C HIS A 245 -1.13 25.28 4.72
N ARG A 246 -1.81 26.41 5.00
CA ARG A 246 -2.97 26.88 4.22
C ARG A 246 -2.62 27.01 2.74
N LEU A 247 -1.46 27.57 2.41
CA LEU A 247 -0.97 27.69 1.03
C LEU A 247 -0.83 26.32 0.37
N TYR A 248 -0.24 25.34 1.06
CA TYR A 248 -0.11 23.97 0.56
C TYR A 248 -1.48 23.31 0.35
N ILE A 249 -2.39 23.43 1.31
CA ILE A 249 -3.73 22.83 1.23
C ILE A 249 -4.55 23.46 0.10
N ASN A 250 -4.45 24.77 -0.11
CA ASN A 250 -5.06 25.45 -1.26
C ASN A 250 -4.50 24.96 -2.61
N LYS A 251 -3.19 24.73 -2.70
CA LYS A 251 -2.56 24.10 -3.88
C LYS A 251 -3.19 22.72 -4.16
N MET A 252 -3.29 21.88 -3.13
CA MET A 252 -3.88 20.53 -3.27
C MET A 252 -5.37 20.59 -3.63
N TYR A 253 -6.10 21.58 -3.12
CA TYR A 253 -7.52 21.75 -3.42
C TYR A 253 -7.73 22.01 -4.92
N MET A 254 -6.97 22.95 -5.47
CA MET A 254 -7.04 23.28 -6.89
C MET A 254 -6.78 22.06 -7.79
N TYR A 255 -5.76 21.27 -7.46
CA TYR A 255 -5.44 20.06 -8.23
C TYR A 255 -6.54 19.01 -8.12
N THR A 256 -7.11 18.84 -6.94
CA THR A 256 -8.20 17.88 -6.71
C THR A 256 -9.46 18.27 -7.48
N LEU A 257 -9.83 19.56 -7.50
CA LEU A 257 -10.95 20.08 -8.28
C LEU A 257 -10.72 19.92 -9.79
N TYR A 258 -9.51 20.22 -10.26
CA TYR A 258 -9.10 19.99 -11.65
C TYR A 258 -9.27 18.51 -12.03
N ARG A 259 -8.75 17.60 -11.22
CA ARG A 259 -8.85 16.14 -11.45
C ARG A 259 -10.29 15.63 -11.40
N LEU A 260 -11.15 16.21 -10.55
CA LEU A 260 -12.57 15.86 -10.47
C LEU A 260 -13.37 16.36 -11.70
N SER A 261 -12.82 17.29 -12.48
CA SER A 261 -13.51 17.98 -13.59
C SER A 261 -14.73 18.81 -13.14
N ASP A 262 -14.73 19.29 -11.90
CA ASP A 262 -15.76 20.21 -11.38
C ASP A 262 -15.44 21.65 -11.82
N ASN A 263 -15.79 21.97 -13.07
CA ASN A 263 -15.41 23.22 -13.72
C ASN A 263 -15.97 24.48 -13.05
N GLU A 264 -17.14 24.40 -12.40
CA GLU A 264 -17.75 25.56 -11.74
C GLU A 264 -16.99 25.90 -10.46
N ARG A 265 -16.85 24.92 -9.55
CA ARG A 265 -16.10 25.12 -8.30
C ARG A 265 -14.64 25.42 -8.56
N PHE A 266 -14.04 24.78 -9.56
CA PHE A 266 -12.67 25.06 -9.95
C PHE A 266 -12.48 26.52 -10.37
N ARG A 267 -13.38 27.09 -11.18
CA ARG A 267 -13.28 28.51 -11.60
C ARG A 267 -13.51 29.48 -10.45
N GLU A 268 -14.47 29.19 -9.57
CA GLU A 268 -14.70 29.98 -8.38
C GLU A 268 -13.44 30.00 -7.49
N MET A 269 -12.92 28.82 -7.16
CA MET A 269 -11.74 28.66 -6.32
C MET A 269 -10.48 29.25 -6.96
N PHE A 270 -10.32 29.09 -8.28
CA PHE A 270 -9.24 29.72 -9.05
C PHE A 270 -9.23 31.23 -8.85
N ASN A 271 -10.37 31.90 -9.03
CA ASN A 271 -10.46 33.34 -8.84
C ASN A 271 -10.24 33.75 -7.38
N ASN A 272 -10.81 33.00 -6.43
CA ASN A 272 -10.67 33.28 -5.01
C ASN A 272 -9.19 33.22 -4.58
N ILE A 273 -8.50 32.12 -4.87
CA ILE A 273 -7.08 31.93 -4.53
C ILE A 273 -6.20 32.95 -5.25
N LYS A 274 -6.44 33.18 -6.55
CA LYS A 274 -5.69 34.19 -7.34
C LYS A 274 -5.74 35.56 -6.66
N ASN A 275 -6.92 35.98 -6.22
CA ASN A 275 -7.14 37.28 -5.61
C ASN A 275 -6.60 37.32 -4.16
N SER A 276 -6.86 36.29 -3.36
CA SER A 276 -6.41 36.23 -1.96
C SER A 276 -4.89 36.33 -1.82
N TYR A 277 -4.14 35.75 -2.74
CA TYR A 277 -2.67 35.80 -2.72
C TYR A 277 -2.08 36.87 -3.64
N ASN A 278 -2.91 37.68 -4.30
CA ASN A 278 -2.51 38.61 -5.35
C ASN A 278 -1.45 38.03 -6.31
N LEU A 279 -1.76 36.87 -6.91
CA LEU A 279 -0.76 36.04 -7.60
C LEU A 279 -0.07 36.71 -8.80
N GLU A 280 -0.67 37.74 -9.39
CA GLU A 280 -0.08 38.45 -10.53
C GLU A 280 1.16 39.26 -10.13
N ASP A 281 1.17 39.84 -8.92
CA ASP A 281 2.29 40.62 -8.39
C ASP A 281 3.10 39.87 -7.33
N ALA A 282 2.66 38.67 -6.95
CA ALA A 282 3.24 37.86 -5.90
C ALA A 282 4.75 37.60 -6.10
N GLY A 283 5.49 37.62 -5.00
CA GLY A 283 6.91 37.30 -4.96
C GLY A 283 7.19 35.80 -4.92
N TYR A 284 8.48 35.44 -4.86
CA TYR A 284 8.95 34.06 -4.91
C TYR A 284 8.35 33.12 -3.85
N LYS A 285 7.89 33.63 -2.70
CA LYS A 285 7.15 32.84 -1.68
C LYS A 285 6.01 32.00 -2.29
N TYR A 286 5.37 32.52 -3.34
CA TYR A 286 4.23 31.89 -3.99
C TYR A 286 4.60 31.22 -5.33
N ALA A 287 5.88 31.02 -5.63
CA ALA A 287 6.35 30.49 -6.91
C ALA A 287 5.72 29.13 -7.27
N THR A 288 5.53 28.26 -6.28
CA THR A 288 4.85 26.97 -6.49
C THR A 288 3.41 27.14 -6.94
N LEU A 289 2.67 28.08 -6.34
CA LEU A 289 1.29 28.38 -6.72
C LEU A 289 1.21 29.12 -8.06
N ILE A 290 2.16 30.02 -8.34
CA ILE A 290 2.30 30.67 -9.66
C ILE A 290 2.52 29.61 -10.76
N PHE A 291 3.37 28.61 -10.50
CA PHE A 291 3.61 27.51 -11.42
C PHE A 291 2.33 26.71 -11.69
N ASP A 292 1.59 26.33 -10.64
CA ASP A 292 0.32 25.61 -10.79
C ASP A 292 -0.72 26.44 -11.57
N PHE A 293 -0.83 27.74 -11.27
CA PHE A 293 -1.75 28.65 -11.94
C PHE A 293 -1.41 28.89 -13.41
N ALA A 294 -0.14 28.74 -13.79
CA ALA A 294 0.26 28.79 -15.19
C ALA A 294 -0.37 27.65 -16.00
N PHE A 295 -0.39 26.42 -15.47
CA PHE A 295 -1.07 25.28 -16.10
C PHE A 295 -2.59 25.42 -16.05
N TYR A 296 -3.15 25.80 -14.90
CA TYR A 296 -4.60 25.98 -14.76
C TYR A 296 -5.13 27.03 -15.74
N SER A 297 -4.41 28.13 -15.95
CA SER A 297 -4.76 29.15 -16.94
C SER A 297 -4.79 28.58 -18.36
N TYR A 298 -3.80 27.75 -18.71
CA TYR A 298 -3.78 27.04 -19.98
C TYR A 298 -5.00 26.12 -20.15
N PHE A 299 -5.35 25.31 -19.14
CA PHE A 299 -6.53 24.43 -19.20
C PHE A 299 -7.85 25.21 -19.28
N LEU A 300 -7.92 26.37 -18.65
CA LEU A 300 -9.05 27.30 -18.75
C LEU A 300 -9.12 28.04 -20.09
N LYS A 301 -8.14 27.82 -20.98
CA LYS A 301 -7.96 28.47 -22.29
C LYS A 301 -7.61 29.95 -22.22
N ASP A 302 -7.08 30.42 -21.09
CA ASP A 302 -6.49 31.75 -20.93
C ASP A 302 -4.97 31.65 -21.15
N ILE A 303 -4.58 31.56 -22.42
CA ILE A 303 -3.18 31.38 -22.82
C ILE A 303 -2.33 32.58 -22.43
N ASP A 304 -2.89 33.79 -22.51
CA ASP A 304 -2.17 35.00 -22.12
C ASP A 304 -1.86 35.01 -20.62
N ALA A 305 -2.80 34.58 -19.76
CA ALA A 305 -2.52 34.43 -18.32
C ALA A 305 -1.48 33.34 -18.05
N SER A 306 -1.54 32.21 -18.77
CA SER A 306 -0.54 31.15 -18.67
C SER A 306 0.87 31.67 -18.97
N ILE A 307 1.03 32.40 -20.09
CA ILE A 307 2.30 33.03 -20.48
C ILE A 307 2.77 34.00 -19.40
N ARG A 308 1.89 34.85 -18.85
CA ARG A 308 2.25 35.79 -17.78
C ARG A 308 2.76 35.06 -16.54
N PHE A 309 2.09 34.00 -16.09
CA PHE A 309 2.52 33.24 -14.92
C PHE A 309 3.85 32.51 -15.15
N PHE A 310 4.06 31.85 -16.30
CA PHE A 310 5.35 31.24 -16.61
C PHE A 310 6.48 32.27 -16.74
N THR A 311 6.20 33.43 -17.31
CA THR A 311 7.18 34.54 -17.42
C THR A 311 7.56 35.04 -16.03
N ARG A 312 6.57 35.21 -15.15
CA ARG A 312 6.79 35.59 -13.76
C ARG A 312 7.63 34.56 -13.02
N LEU A 313 7.32 33.27 -13.18
CA LEU A 313 8.09 32.18 -12.60
C LEU A 313 9.55 32.20 -13.07
N ASN A 314 9.78 32.37 -14.38
CA ASN A 314 11.12 32.40 -14.96
C ASN A 314 11.94 33.61 -14.46
N SER A 315 11.28 34.74 -14.19
CA SER A 315 11.93 35.97 -13.67
C SER A 315 12.56 35.81 -12.28
N PHE A 316 12.22 34.76 -11.52
CA PHE A 316 12.85 34.50 -10.22
C PHE A 316 14.26 33.91 -10.33
N HIS A 317 14.65 33.41 -11.51
CA HIS A 317 15.99 32.85 -11.79
C HIS A 317 16.44 31.79 -10.76
N LYS A 318 15.55 30.84 -10.46
CA LYS A 318 15.80 29.78 -9.46
C LYS A 318 16.13 28.45 -10.12
N LEU A 319 17.21 27.83 -9.64
CA LEU A 319 17.73 26.58 -10.19
C LEU A 319 16.71 25.42 -10.11
N GLU A 320 15.87 25.40 -9.07
CA GLU A 320 14.86 24.36 -8.87
C GLU A 320 13.83 24.26 -10.01
N TYR A 321 13.60 25.33 -10.78
CA TYR A 321 12.70 25.31 -11.92
C TYR A 321 13.37 24.97 -13.25
N SER A 322 14.69 24.78 -13.28
CA SER A 322 15.43 24.44 -14.51
C SER A 322 14.99 23.11 -15.12
N VAL A 323 14.48 22.18 -14.30
CA VAL A 323 13.95 20.87 -14.75
C VAL A 323 12.69 21.00 -15.62
N TYR A 324 12.02 22.15 -15.59
CA TYR A 324 10.75 22.37 -16.28
C TYR A 324 10.88 23.08 -17.63
N TYR A 325 12.11 23.31 -18.13
CA TYR A 325 12.32 23.84 -19.49
C TYR A 325 11.51 25.11 -19.79
N LEU A 326 11.49 26.08 -18.84
CA LEU A 326 10.55 27.21 -18.87
C LEU A 326 10.66 28.05 -20.15
N ASP A 327 11.84 28.19 -20.74
CA ASP A 327 12.02 28.93 -21.99
C ASP A 327 11.30 28.24 -23.15
N GLN A 328 11.43 26.91 -23.27
CA GLN A 328 10.74 26.11 -24.28
C GLN A 328 9.22 26.06 -24.04
N ILE A 329 8.79 26.05 -22.77
CA ILE A 329 7.36 26.18 -22.43
C ILE A 329 6.81 27.52 -22.90
N LEU A 330 7.54 28.62 -22.67
CA LEU A 330 7.13 29.94 -23.13
C LEU A 330 7.11 30.02 -24.66
N GLU A 331 8.06 29.40 -25.35
CA GLU A 331 8.07 29.29 -26.81
C GLU A 331 6.81 28.53 -27.30
N TYR A 332 6.55 27.35 -26.75
CA TYR A 332 5.35 26.56 -27.02
C TYR A 332 4.06 27.38 -26.85
N LEU A 333 3.89 28.06 -25.71
CA LEU A 333 2.68 28.83 -25.44
C LEU A 333 2.51 30.02 -26.39
N ASN A 334 3.62 30.65 -26.82
CA ASN A 334 3.58 31.69 -27.83
C ASN A 334 3.16 31.14 -29.21
N GLU A 335 3.61 29.95 -29.59
CA GLU A 335 3.14 29.28 -30.81
C GLU A 335 1.65 28.92 -30.72
N VAL A 336 1.20 28.37 -29.60
CA VAL A 336 -0.23 28.11 -29.32
C VAL A 336 -1.03 29.39 -29.49
N ASN A 337 -0.60 30.50 -28.89
CA ASN A 337 -1.33 31.77 -28.95
C ASN A 337 -1.41 32.33 -30.37
N LYS A 338 -0.29 32.27 -31.13
CA LYS A 338 -0.24 32.66 -32.54
C LYS A 338 -1.17 31.81 -33.39
N ALA A 339 -1.08 30.48 -33.28
CA ALA A 339 -1.90 29.53 -34.03
C ALA A 339 -3.39 29.71 -33.70
N PHE A 340 -3.74 29.84 -32.42
CA PHE A 340 -5.12 30.06 -31.98
C PHE A 340 -5.69 31.38 -32.51
N THR A 341 -4.92 32.47 -32.47
CA THR A 341 -5.32 33.77 -33.00
C THR A 341 -5.54 33.72 -34.52
N GLN A 342 -4.63 33.07 -35.25
CA GLN A 342 -4.74 32.92 -36.70
C GLN A 342 -5.95 32.05 -37.10
N LEU A 343 -6.14 30.90 -36.44
CA LEU A 343 -7.30 30.03 -36.68
C LEU A 343 -8.61 30.75 -36.34
N THR A 344 -8.67 31.51 -35.27
CA THR A 344 -9.85 32.29 -34.89
C THR A 344 -10.16 33.37 -35.92
N LYS A 345 -9.13 34.09 -36.42
CA LYS A 345 -9.29 35.06 -37.52
C LYS A 345 -9.80 34.38 -38.78
N LEU A 346 -9.26 33.23 -39.17
CA LEU A 346 -9.68 32.46 -40.34
C LEU A 346 -11.14 31.99 -40.21
N ARG A 347 -11.53 31.46 -39.04
CA ARG A 347 -12.90 31.04 -38.75
C ARG A 347 -13.90 32.20 -38.79
N ASN A 348 -13.50 33.38 -38.30
CA ASN A 348 -14.36 34.56 -38.27
C ASN A 348 -14.44 35.30 -39.62
N SER A 349 -13.36 35.27 -40.41
CA SER A 349 -13.31 35.90 -41.73
C SER A 349 -13.99 35.05 -42.81
N MET A 350 -13.95 33.72 -42.68
CA MET A 350 -14.64 32.80 -43.58
C MET A 350 -16.04 32.46 -43.05
N LYS A 351 -17.03 33.31 -43.33
CA LYS A 351 -18.47 32.95 -43.21
C LYS A 351 -18.94 31.95 -44.28
N LEU A 352 -18.05 31.15 -44.88
CA LEU A 352 -18.34 30.26 -46.00
C LEU A 352 -17.89 28.85 -45.65
N ASN A 353 -18.85 27.92 -45.68
CA ASN A 353 -18.90 26.46 -45.80
C ASN A 353 -17.63 25.60 -46.08
N ASP A 354 -16.40 26.07 -45.85
CA ASP A 354 -15.19 25.27 -45.91
C ASP A 354 -15.01 24.51 -44.59
N GLU A 355 -15.55 23.29 -44.56
CA GLU A 355 -15.44 22.34 -43.43
C GLU A 355 -13.99 22.05 -42.98
N LYS A 356 -13.01 22.38 -43.84
CA LYS A 356 -11.57 22.13 -43.64
C LYS A 356 -11.02 22.74 -42.35
N TYR A 357 -11.42 23.97 -42.00
CA TYR A 357 -10.83 24.73 -40.89
C TYR A 357 -11.70 24.74 -39.61
N VAL A 358 -12.95 24.30 -39.71
CA VAL A 358 -13.90 24.24 -38.58
C VAL A 358 -13.40 23.28 -37.49
N ASN A 359 -12.82 22.15 -37.90
CA ASN A 359 -12.32 21.11 -36.99
C ASN A 359 -10.79 21.04 -36.92
N GLU A 360 -10.09 22.02 -37.51
CA GLU A 360 -8.63 22.03 -37.52
C GLU A 360 -8.07 22.40 -36.15
N ARG A 361 -7.20 21.55 -35.62
CA ARG A 361 -6.56 21.70 -34.31
C ARG A 361 -5.27 22.55 -34.45
N TYR A 362 -4.95 23.31 -33.41
CA TYR A 362 -3.79 24.20 -33.42
C TYR A 362 -2.45 23.44 -33.34
N ASP A 363 -2.46 22.23 -32.80
CA ASP A 363 -1.31 21.32 -32.64
C ASP A 363 -0.59 21.03 -33.96
N LYS A 364 -1.30 21.03 -35.09
CA LYS A 364 -0.71 20.89 -36.44
C LYS A 364 0.26 22.00 -36.82
N TYR A 365 0.19 23.15 -36.17
CA TYR A 365 0.98 24.34 -36.49
C TYR A 365 2.09 24.61 -35.48
N ILE A 366 2.33 23.67 -34.56
CA ILE A 366 3.32 23.77 -33.49
C ILE A 366 4.40 22.72 -33.74
N ASP A 367 5.65 23.05 -33.41
CA ASP A 367 6.74 22.08 -33.47
C ASP A 367 6.45 20.87 -32.57
N GLY A 368 6.57 19.66 -33.13
CA GLY A 368 6.39 18.41 -32.40
C GLY A 368 7.38 18.22 -31.25
N GLU A 369 8.57 18.85 -31.28
CA GLU A 369 9.49 18.85 -30.15
C GLU A 369 8.95 19.68 -28.97
N LEU A 370 8.36 20.85 -29.24
CA LEU A 370 7.76 21.70 -28.22
C LEU A 370 6.55 21.03 -27.56
N ILE A 371 5.75 20.29 -28.33
CA ILE A 371 4.64 19.47 -27.79
C ILE A 371 5.18 18.41 -26.82
N LYS A 372 6.23 17.67 -27.20
CA LYS A 372 6.84 16.66 -26.32
C LYS A 372 7.41 17.27 -25.04
N ILE A 373 7.99 18.46 -25.12
CA ILE A 373 8.49 19.18 -23.94
C ILE A 373 7.33 19.57 -23.03
N TRP A 374 6.25 20.13 -23.58
CA TRP A 374 5.04 20.45 -22.83
C TRP A 374 4.47 19.23 -22.11
N GLU A 375 4.32 18.09 -22.80
CA GLU A 375 3.85 16.83 -22.21
C GLU A 375 4.76 16.34 -21.08
N LYS A 376 6.09 16.35 -21.28
CA LYS A 376 7.06 15.98 -20.24
C LYS A 376 6.94 16.87 -19.01
N VAL A 377 6.80 18.18 -19.20
CA VAL A 377 6.72 19.16 -18.11
C VAL A 377 5.39 19.06 -17.39
N LEU A 378 4.31 18.74 -18.11
CA LEU A 378 3.01 18.42 -17.55
C LEU A 378 3.08 17.19 -16.64
N ASP A 379 3.73 16.11 -17.07
CA ASP A 379 3.92 14.89 -16.26
C ASP A 379 4.70 15.18 -14.97
N LEU A 380 5.78 15.99 -15.08
CA LEU A 380 6.56 16.42 -13.92
C LEU A 380 5.73 17.29 -12.96
N TRP A 381 4.92 18.20 -13.51
CA TRP A 381 4.02 19.02 -12.72
C TRP A 381 2.99 18.19 -11.97
N GLU A 382 2.33 17.23 -12.62
CA GLU A 382 1.38 16.34 -11.97
C GLU A 382 2.03 15.49 -10.86
N GLY A 383 3.32 15.12 -11.05
CA GLY A 383 4.12 14.44 -10.03
C GLY A 383 4.22 15.20 -8.69
N ASN A 384 4.16 16.54 -8.70
CA ASN A 384 4.31 17.38 -7.51
C ASN A 384 3.13 17.30 -6.51
N PHE A 385 2.04 16.61 -6.87
CA PHE A 385 0.85 16.47 -6.02
C PHE A 385 0.79 15.13 -5.28
N TYR A 386 1.83 14.30 -5.40
CA TYR A 386 1.92 13.01 -4.73
C TYR A 386 3.04 13.05 -3.69
N ASN A 387 2.71 13.38 -2.44
CA ASN A 387 3.67 13.34 -1.34
C ASN A 387 3.38 12.17 -0.38
N PHE A 388 4.27 11.18 -0.41
CA PHE A 388 4.21 10.01 0.47
C PHE A 388 5.40 9.93 1.43
N GLU A 389 6.26 10.94 1.52
CA GLU A 389 7.50 10.85 2.31
C GLU A 389 7.23 10.49 3.77
N TYR A 390 6.20 11.10 4.34
CA TYR A 390 5.83 10.93 5.74
C TYR A 390 5.40 9.49 6.09
N ILE A 391 4.87 8.71 5.14
CA ILE A 391 4.37 7.37 5.46
C ILE A 391 5.49 6.42 5.91
N ASN A 392 6.69 6.60 5.36
CA ASN A 392 7.86 5.81 5.72
C ASN A 392 8.44 6.23 7.08
N SER A 393 8.17 7.45 7.55
CA SER A 393 8.53 7.89 8.91
C SER A 393 7.51 7.47 9.98
N LEU A 394 6.29 7.11 9.57
CA LEU A 394 5.51 5.97 10.08
C LEU A 394 6.10 5.23 11.28
N VAL A 395 6.96 4.28 10.92
CA VAL A 395 7.40 3.19 11.76
C VAL A 395 8.82 2.85 11.34
N GLU A 396 9.70 2.71 12.33
CA GLU A 396 11.05 2.22 12.09
C GLU A 396 11.03 0.70 11.90
N VAL A 397 11.74 0.22 10.87
CA VAL A 397 11.88 -1.22 10.63
C VAL A 397 12.97 -1.77 11.55
N GLU A 398 12.58 -2.63 12.50
CA GLU A 398 13.45 -3.11 13.58
C GLU A 398 14.38 -4.24 13.11
N ASN A 399 13.93 -5.14 12.22
CA ASN A 399 14.66 -6.33 11.77
C ASN A 399 15.33 -7.12 12.91
N THR A 400 14.62 -7.34 14.01
CA THR A 400 15.14 -7.99 15.22
C THR A 400 14.81 -9.47 15.35
N ILE A 401 13.94 -10.00 14.48
CA ILE A 401 13.44 -11.38 14.54
C ILE A 401 13.71 -12.08 13.20
N ASP A 402 14.24 -13.31 13.23
CA ASP A 402 14.27 -14.16 12.02
C ASP A 402 12.89 -14.77 11.76
N VAL A 403 11.98 -13.92 11.25
CA VAL A 403 10.59 -14.30 10.97
C VAL A 403 10.51 -15.47 9.99
N ASP A 404 11.38 -15.51 8.98
CA ASP A 404 11.33 -16.56 7.96
C ASP A 404 11.74 -17.91 8.55
N LYS A 405 12.77 -17.94 9.40
CA LYS A 405 13.16 -19.14 10.16
C LYS A 405 12.03 -19.60 11.06
N ILE A 406 11.45 -18.73 11.88
CA ILE A 406 10.38 -19.10 12.82
C ILE A 406 9.15 -19.63 12.08
N LEU A 407 8.75 -18.99 10.98
CA LEU A 407 7.65 -19.48 10.13
C LEU A 407 8.01 -20.82 9.48
N SER A 408 9.26 -21.04 9.08
CA SER A 408 9.72 -22.31 8.52
C SER A 408 9.68 -23.43 9.58
N GLU A 409 10.14 -23.18 10.80
CA GLU A 409 10.09 -24.13 11.93
C GLU A 409 8.64 -24.45 12.31
N TYR A 410 7.79 -23.43 12.36
CA TYR A 410 6.35 -23.56 12.56
C TYR A 410 5.68 -24.41 11.47
N ASN A 411 6.10 -24.23 10.21
CA ASN A 411 5.62 -25.02 9.08
C ASN A 411 6.26 -26.42 9.01
N MET A 412 7.47 -26.63 9.55
CA MET A 412 8.15 -27.93 9.64
C MET A 412 7.58 -28.79 10.77
N GLN A 413 7.12 -28.20 11.88
CA GLN A 413 6.31 -28.91 12.89
C GLN A 413 5.01 -29.48 12.30
N LYS A 414 4.54 -28.91 11.19
CA LYS A 414 3.43 -29.41 10.38
C LYS A 414 3.79 -30.63 9.52
N GLN A 415 5.06 -30.81 9.12
CA GLN A 415 5.49 -31.96 8.31
C GLN A 415 5.61 -33.26 9.13
N LEU A 416 5.70 -33.18 10.45
CA LEU A 416 5.70 -34.35 11.34
C LEU A 416 4.29 -34.83 11.72
N ASP A 417 3.26 -34.00 11.58
CA ASP A 417 1.86 -34.35 11.87
C ASP A 417 0.97 -34.53 10.62
N ASP A 418 1.39 -34.08 9.43
CA ASP A 418 0.63 -34.23 8.17
C ASP A 418 1.44 -34.98 7.10
N ASN A 419 1.67 -36.27 7.29
CA ASN A 419 2.04 -37.18 6.18
C ASN A 419 0.81 -37.55 5.33
N ASN A 420 0.09 -36.54 4.83
CA ASN A 420 -0.83 -36.63 3.70
C ASN A 420 -1.37 -35.26 3.28
N LYS A 421 -0.59 -34.52 2.47
CA LYS A 421 -1.11 -33.75 1.31
C LYS A 421 0.04 -33.11 0.54
N GLN A 422 0.43 -33.76 -0.55
CA GLN A 422 1.27 -33.17 -1.57
C GLN A 422 0.62 -31.92 -2.17
N ASN A 423 1.38 -30.83 -2.11
CA ASN A 423 1.56 -29.78 -3.13
C ASN A 423 0.40 -29.47 -4.09
N ARG A 424 -0.26 -28.33 -3.88
CA ARG A 424 -0.87 -27.54 -4.96
C ARG A 424 -0.40 -26.09 -4.87
N ASN A 425 0.73 -25.81 -5.52
CA ASN A 425 1.11 -24.44 -5.87
C ASN A 425 0.26 -24.00 -7.07
N THR A 426 -0.81 -23.24 -6.84
CA THR A 426 -1.52 -22.51 -7.92
C THR A 426 -1.19 -21.03 -7.83
N ASN A 427 0.00 -20.68 -8.32
CA ASN A 427 0.34 -19.32 -8.67
C ASN A 427 0.36 -19.22 -10.19
N ILE A 428 -0.06 -18.09 -10.76
CA ILE A 428 -0.09 -17.84 -12.21
C ILE A 428 1.25 -18.11 -12.89
N ASP A 429 2.36 -18.04 -12.16
CA ASP A 429 3.70 -18.37 -12.66
C ASP A 429 3.87 -19.85 -13.07
N SER A 430 2.97 -20.74 -12.62
CA SER A 430 2.94 -22.15 -13.04
C SER A 430 2.58 -22.34 -14.51
N ILE A 431 1.92 -21.36 -15.16
CA ILE A 431 1.60 -21.49 -16.59
C ILE A 431 2.86 -21.51 -17.46
N TYR A 432 3.94 -20.87 -16.99
CA TYR A 432 5.20 -20.73 -17.73
C TYR A 432 6.00 -22.03 -17.84
N SER A 433 5.75 -23.01 -16.96
CA SER A 433 6.40 -24.33 -16.99
C SER A 433 5.56 -25.40 -17.71
N LEU A 434 4.34 -25.08 -18.15
CA LEU A 434 3.49 -26.02 -18.89
C LEU A 434 4.05 -26.29 -20.29
N SER A 435 3.86 -27.51 -20.80
CA SER A 435 3.98 -27.75 -22.24
C SER A 435 2.85 -27.04 -22.99
N MET A 436 3.04 -26.73 -24.28
CA MET A 436 2.00 -26.05 -25.07
C MET A 436 0.68 -26.83 -25.10
N SER A 437 0.73 -28.17 -25.17
CA SER A 437 -0.45 -29.03 -25.06
C SER A 437 -1.17 -28.86 -23.71
N ASN A 438 -0.44 -28.82 -22.61
CA ASN A 438 -1.05 -28.65 -21.28
C ASN A 438 -1.58 -27.23 -21.08
N PHE A 439 -0.90 -26.23 -21.65
CA PHE A 439 -1.37 -24.85 -21.67
C PHE A 439 -2.68 -24.70 -22.48
N LYS A 440 -2.79 -25.35 -23.65
CA LYS A 440 -4.03 -25.40 -24.43
C LYS A 440 -5.18 -26.04 -23.64
N LYS A 441 -4.94 -27.18 -22.97
CA LYS A 441 -5.95 -27.83 -22.10
C LYS A 441 -6.42 -26.92 -20.97
N LEU A 442 -5.49 -26.20 -20.33
CA LEU A 442 -5.82 -25.21 -19.30
C LEU A 442 -6.71 -24.08 -19.85
N CYS A 443 -6.33 -23.53 -21.00
CA CYS A 443 -7.07 -22.46 -21.67
C CYS A 443 -8.49 -22.90 -22.05
N GLN A 444 -8.64 -24.10 -22.62
CA GLN A 444 -9.94 -24.68 -22.94
C GLN A 444 -10.82 -24.84 -21.69
N ASN A 445 -10.25 -25.30 -20.58
CA ASN A 445 -10.96 -25.42 -19.31
C ASN A 445 -11.44 -24.05 -18.79
N ILE A 446 -10.60 -23.02 -18.85
CA ILE A 446 -10.99 -21.65 -18.44
C ILE A 446 -12.15 -21.15 -19.30
N ILE A 447 -12.05 -21.31 -20.62
CA ILE A 447 -13.09 -20.86 -21.55
C ILE A 447 -14.42 -21.57 -21.27
N GLN A 448 -14.40 -22.89 -21.12
CA GLN A 448 -15.60 -23.71 -20.94
C GLN A 448 -16.22 -23.57 -19.55
N ASN A 449 -15.40 -23.68 -18.49
CA ASN A 449 -15.88 -23.83 -17.12
C ASN A 449 -15.85 -22.53 -16.31
N LYS A 450 -15.01 -21.56 -16.67
CA LYS A 450 -14.88 -20.29 -15.91
C LYS A 450 -15.59 -19.15 -16.60
N LEU A 451 -15.46 -19.04 -17.93
CA LEU A 451 -16.15 -18.02 -18.71
C LEU A 451 -17.53 -18.49 -19.19
N SER A 452 -17.82 -19.79 -19.13
CA SER A 452 -19.07 -20.39 -19.65
C SER A 452 -19.24 -20.20 -21.16
N TYR A 453 -18.21 -20.49 -21.96
CA TYR A 453 -18.23 -20.41 -23.43
C TYR A 453 -18.03 -21.78 -24.08
N SER A 454 -18.72 -22.00 -25.21
CA SER A 454 -18.50 -23.16 -26.07
C SER A 454 -17.52 -22.83 -27.20
N ILE A 455 -16.41 -23.57 -27.28
CA ILE A 455 -15.35 -23.36 -28.27
C ILE A 455 -15.80 -23.90 -29.64
N ILE A 456 -15.61 -23.11 -30.69
CA ILE A 456 -15.88 -23.49 -32.09
C ILE A 456 -14.60 -24.07 -32.70
N GLN A 457 -13.53 -23.27 -32.70
CA GLN A 457 -12.23 -23.64 -33.27
C GLN A 457 -11.11 -22.80 -32.65
N GLU A 458 -9.88 -23.29 -32.79
CA GLU A 458 -8.69 -22.47 -32.57
C GLU A 458 -8.54 -21.47 -33.73
N TYR A 459 -8.16 -20.24 -33.41
CA TYR A 459 -7.90 -19.18 -34.38
C TYR A 459 -6.40 -18.91 -34.40
N SER A 460 -5.78 -18.96 -35.57
CA SER A 460 -4.38 -18.61 -35.75
C SER A 460 -4.32 -17.44 -36.70
N ASP A 461 -3.82 -16.31 -36.23
CA ASP A 461 -3.46 -15.19 -37.08
C ASP A 461 -1.97 -15.25 -37.39
N ASN A 462 -1.59 -15.04 -38.65
CA ASN A 462 -0.19 -14.99 -39.07
C ASN A 462 0.36 -13.55 -39.08
N ILE A 463 -0.43 -12.55 -38.68
CA ILE A 463 -0.13 -11.14 -38.95
C ILE A 463 0.65 -10.46 -37.81
N ILE A 464 0.51 -10.90 -36.54
CA ILE A 464 1.10 -10.21 -35.38
C ILE A 464 1.84 -11.19 -34.45
N ASN A 465 3.17 -11.23 -34.56
CA ASN A 465 4.03 -12.00 -33.66
C ASN A 465 4.76 -11.07 -32.69
N TYR A 466 4.58 -11.30 -31.39
CA TYR A 466 5.36 -10.63 -30.34
C TYR A 466 6.39 -11.58 -29.74
N GLU A 467 7.58 -11.08 -29.43
CA GLU A 467 8.66 -11.87 -28.81
C GLU A 467 8.45 -12.16 -27.31
N TYR A 468 7.28 -11.82 -26.75
CA TYR A 468 7.02 -11.88 -25.31
C TYR A 468 6.62 -13.27 -24.77
N GLY A 469 6.35 -14.22 -25.66
CA GLY A 469 5.97 -15.59 -25.35
C GLY A 469 4.76 -16.07 -26.14
N ASP A 470 4.28 -17.26 -25.82
CA ASP A 470 3.21 -17.91 -26.58
C ASP A 470 1.83 -17.34 -26.27
N ASP A 471 0.91 -17.58 -27.18
CA ASP A 471 -0.51 -17.31 -27.01
C ASP A 471 -1.38 -18.39 -27.64
N VAL A 472 -2.64 -18.44 -27.21
CA VAL A 472 -3.66 -19.28 -27.83
C VAL A 472 -4.92 -18.45 -28.02
N ASN A 473 -5.51 -18.55 -29.20
CA ASN A 473 -6.70 -17.81 -29.57
C ASN A 473 -7.80 -18.79 -29.98
N TYR A 474 -9.03 -18.55 -29.53
CA TYR A 474 -10.18 -19.38 -29.84
C TYR A 474 -11.37 -18.53 -30.26
N LEU A 475 -12.09 -18.98 -31.28
CA LEU A 475 -13.45 -18.50 -31.52
C LEU A 475 -14.41 -19.34 -30.69
N ALA A 476 -15.22 -18.66 -29.89
CA ALA A 476 -16.18 -19.29 -28.99
C ALA A 476 -17.49 -18.50 -28.96
N TYR A 477 -18.57 -19.10 -28.46
CA TYR A 477 -19.84 -18.41 -28.24
C TYR A 477 -20.31 -18.64 -26.79
N PRO A 478 -21.00 -17.67 -26.17
CA PRO A 478 -21.51 -17.84 -24.81
C PRO A 478 -22.46 -19.02 -24.71
N THR A 479 -22.31 -19.84 -23.67
CA THR A 479 -23.20 -20.99 -23.43
C THR A 479 -24.62 -20.49 -23.19
N GLY A 480 -25.58 -21.03 -23.94
CA GLY A 480 -26.98 -20.57 -23.92
C GLY A 480 -27.32 -19.43 -24.90
N LYS A 481 -26.35 -18.93 -25.69
CA LYS A 481 -26.60 -17.98 -26.78
C LYS A 481 -26.41 -18.62 -28.16
N SER A 482 -26.76 -17.87 -29.21
CA SER A 482 -26.64 -18.30 -30.59
C SER A 482 -25.19 -18.50 -31.00
N ARG A 483 -24.91 -19.52 -31.82
CA ARG A 483 -23.60 -19.72 -32.47
C ARG A 483 -23.17 -18.55 -33.37
N LYS A 484 -24.08 -17.63 -33.69
CA LYS A 484 -23.79 -16.38 -34.42
C LYS A 484 -23.19 -15.28 -33.54
N ASP A 485 -23.22 -15.43 -32.21
CA ASP A 485 -22.63 -14.48 -31.27
C ASP A 485 -21.19 -14.88 -30.92
N ILE A 486 -20.35 -14.83 -31.95
CA ILE A 486 -18.95 -15.26 -31.86
C ILE A 486 -18.13 -14.22 -31.07
N THR A 487 -17.33 -14.71 -30.14
CA THR A 487 -16.35 -13.97 -29.34
C THR A 487 -14.96 -14.57 -29.58
N LEU A 488 -13.98 -13.71 -29.86
CA LEU A 488 -12.58 -14.11 -29.93
C LEU A 488 -11.99 -14.08 -28.52
N ILE A 489 -11.51 -15.21 -28.02
CA ILE A 489 -10.88 -15.32 -26.69
C ILE A 489 -9.39 -15.61 -26.87
N SER A 490 -8.56 -14.67 -26.44
CA SER A 490 -7.10 -14.77 -26.48
C SER A 490 -6.53 -14.91 -25.07
N ILE A 491 -5.71 -15.93 -24.84
CA ILE A 491 -5.04 -16.17 -23.56
C ILE A 491 -3.54 -16.15 -23.80
N LYS A 492 -2.84 -15.19 -23.17
CA LYS A 492 -1.40 -15.00 -23.35
C LYS A 492 -0.59 -15.72 -22.28
N ARG A 493 0.58 -16.24 -22.65
CA ARG A 493 1.60 -16.79 -21.75
C ARG A 493 2.88 -15.96 -21.87
N TRP A 494 2.77 -14.69 -21.54
CA TRP A 494 3.87 -13.74 -21.69
C TRP A 494 4.61 -13.51 -20.39
N LYS A 495 5.93 -13.43 -20.44
CA LYS A 495 6.78 -13.18 -19.26
C LYS A 495 7.07 -11.69 -19.01
N ASN A 496 6.52 -10.78 -19.82
CA ASN A 496 6.74 -9.34 -19.70
C ASN A 496 6.18 -8.77 -18.37
N THR A 497 6.63 -7.59 -17.96
CA THR A 497 6.19 -6.96 -16.70
C THR A 497 4.90 -6.16 -16.86
N GLU A 498 4.69 -5.51 -18.01
CA GLU A 498 3.53 -4.65 -18.29
C GLU A 498 3.16 -4.63 -19.79
N VAL A 499 1.85 -4.49 -20.08
CA VAL A 499 1.31 -4.32 -21.44
C VAL A 499 0.75 -2.90 -21.60
N GLY A 500 1.21 -2.21 -22.65
CA GLY A 500 0.73 -0.90 -23.07
C GLY A 500 -0.50 -0.94 -23.99
N GLU A 501 -1.04 0.24 -24.31
CA GLU A 501 -2.28 0.39 -25.08
C GLU A 501 -2.22 -0.25 -26.48
N LEU A 502 -1.05 -0.23 -27.13
CA LEU A 502 -0.85 -0.78 -28.47
C LEU A 502 -1.32 -2.24 -28.59
N ILE A 503 -0.98 -3.08 -27.61
CA ILE A 503 -1.39 -4.50 -27.58
C ILE A 503 -2.90 -4.66 -27.50
N ILE A 504 -3.58 -3.75 -26.80
CA ILE A 504 -5.04 -3.78 -26.66
C ILE A 504 -5.69 -3.36 -27.98
N ARG A 505 -5.08 -2.40 -28.71
CA ARG A 505 -5.50 -2.00 -30.06
C ARG A 505 -5.29 -3.13 -31.07
N ASP A 506 -4.15 -3.80 -31.01
CA ASP A 506 -3.83 -4.93 -31.90
C ASP A 506 -4.77 -6.11 -31.63
N PHE A 507 -5.12 -6.37 -30.36
CA PHE A 507 -6.15 -7.36 -30.04
C PHE A 507 -7.53 -6.97 -30.59
N LEU A 508 -7.92 -5.69 -30.50
CA LEU A 508 -9.18 -5.20 -31.08
C LEU A 508 -9.21 -5.36 -32.60
N LEU A 509 -8.07 -5.13 -33.28
CA LEU A 509 -7.93 -5.39 -34.71
C LEU A 509 -8.19 -6.88 -35.00
N MET A 510 -7.55 -7.78 -34.26
CA MET A 510 -7.72 -9.23 -34.41
C MET A 510 -9.19 -9.68 -34.16
N VAL A 511 -9.88 -9.05 -33.21
CA VAL A 511 -11.33 -9.27 -33.00
C VAL A 511 -12.13 -8.90 -34.25
N ASN A 512 -11.81 -7.79 -34.91
CA ASN A 512 -12.49 -7.35 -36.13
C ASN A 512 -12.21 -8.28 -37.31
N GLU A 513 -10.95 -8.67 -37.50
CA GLU A 513 -10.51 -9.51 -38.62
C GLU A 513 -11.01 -10.95 -38.52
N SER A 514 -11.12 -11.48 -37.30
CA SER A 514 -11.67 -12.82 -37.07
C SER A 514 -13.19 -12.94 -37.29
N GLY A 515 -13.89 -11.82 -37.55
CA GLY A 515 -15.34 -11.78 -37.70
C GLY A 515 -16.11 -11.93 -36.37
N ALA A 516 -15.43 -11.85 -35.23
CA ALA A 516 -16.04 -11.91 -33.91
C ALA A 516 -16.78 -10.59 -33.59
N LYS A 517 -17.93 -10.71 -32.90
CA LYS A 517 -18.68 -9.55 -32.40
C LYS A 517 -17.96 -8.89 -31.22
N ASN A 518 -17.34 -9.69 -30.36
CA ASN A 518 -16.66 -9.23 -29.15
C ASN A 518 -15.31 -9.94 -28.96
N GLY A 519 -14.46 -9.39 -28.09
CA GLY A 519 -13.18 -9.99 -27.71
C GLY A 519 -13.01 -10.17 -26.21
N ILE A 520 -12.34 -11.24 -25.80
CA ILE A 520 -11.85 -11.43 -24.42
C ILE A 520 -10.35 -11.65 -24.48
N LEU A 521 -9.59 -10.80 -23.79
CA LEU A 521 -8.13 -10.92 -23.67
C LEU A 521 -7.76 -11.26 -22.23
N ILE A 522 -7.03 -12.35 -22.01
CA ILE A 522 -6.55 -12.78 -20.69
C ILE A 522 -5.03 -12.66 -20.66
N LEU A 523 -4.52 -11.83 -19.75
CA LEU A 523 -3.09 -11.48 -19.63
C LEU A 523 -2.53 -11.89 -18.28
N PRO A 524 -1.31 -12.48 -18.22
CA PRO A 524 -0.63 -12.81 -16.98
C PRO A 524 0.19 -11.64 -16.42
N VAL A 525 0.02 -10.44 -16.97
CA VAL A 525 0.82 -9.24 -16.69
C VAL A 525 -0.08 -8.06 -16.31
N ARG A 526 0.53 -6.96 -15.85
CA ARG A 526 -0.20 -5.72 -15.54
C ARG A 526 -0.46 -4.93 -16.82
N LEU A 527 -1.49 -4.09 -16.80
CA LEU A 527 -1.75 -3.10 -17.83
C LEU A 527 -1.18 -1.75 -17.39
N SER A 528 -0.60 -0.99 -18.31
CA SER A 528 -0.29 0.42 -18.10
C SER A 528 -1.57 1.23 -17.84
N ASN A 529 -1.45 2.44 -17.31
CA ASN A 529 -2.63 3.29 -17.07
C ASN A 529 -3.38 3.64 -18.36
N SER A 530 -2.64 3.88 -19.47
CA SER A 530 -3.23 4.08 -20.80
C SER A 530 -4.00 2.84 -21.28
N ALA A 531 -3.41 1.64 -21.15
CA ALA A 531 -4.05 0.39 -21.53
C ALA A 531 -5.31 0.08 -20.71
N LYS A 532 -5.29 0.36 -19.39
CA LYS A 532 -6.47 0.23 -18.52
C LYS A 532 -7.59 1.19 -18.94
N SER A 533 -7.25 2.45 -19.19
CA SER A 533 -8.22 3.46 -19.63
C SER A 533 -8.84 3.05 -20.96
N TYR A 534 -8.02 2.65 -21.94
CA TYR A 534 -8.50 2.21 -23.24
C TYR A 534 -9.41 0.98 -23.15
N ALA A 535 -9.01 -0.04 -22.38
CA ALA A 535 -9.81 -1.25 -22.19
C ALA A 535 -11.15 -0.98 -21.47
N LYS A 536 -11.18 -0.06 -20.49
CA LYS A 536 -12.39 0.27 -19.73
C LYS A 536 -13.44 1.00 -20.58
N HIS A 537 -13.01 1.84 -21.53
CA HIS A 537 -13.91 2.62 -22.39
C HIS A 537 -14.26 1.91 -23.71
N ASN A 538 -13.79 0.68 -23.92
CA ASN A 538 -14.09 -0.08 -25.14
C ASN A 538 -15.12 -1.17 -24.86
N GLU A 539 -16.34 -1.00 -25.35
CA GLU A 539 -17.44 -1.95 -25.12
C GLU A 539 -17.28 -3.28 -25.89
N LYS A 540 -16.40 -3.32 -26.90
CA LYS A 540 -16.22 -4.49 -27.77
C LYS A 540 -15.28 -5.54 -27.17
N ILE A 541 -14.42 -5.16 -26.23
CA ILE A 541 -13.42 -6.06 -25.64
C ILE A 541 -13.49 -6.08 -24.12
N THR A 542 -13.23 -7.24 -23.54
CA THR A 542 -13.06 -7.43 -22.10
C THR A 542 -11.64 -7.90 -21.83
N VAL A 543 -10.93 -7.24 -20.92
CA VAL A 543 -9.54 -7.60 -20.58
C VAL A 543 -9.47 -8.11 -19.14
N TYR A 544 -9.00 -9.34 -18.96
CA TYR A 544 -8.71 -9.94 -17.67
C TYR A 544 -7.22 -9.83 -17.38
N THR A 545 -6.90 -9.12 -16.29
CA THR A 545 -5.54 -8.87 -15.82
C THR A 545 -4.97 -10.04 -15.02
N ARG A 546 -3.68 -9.97 -14.66
CA ARG A 546 -2.98 -11.00 -13.87
C ARG A 546 -3.76 -11.49 -12.64
N SER A 547 -4.42 -10.60 -11.89
CA SER A 547 -5.17 -10.97 -10.69
C SER A 547 -6.42 -11.81 -11.01
N GLN A 548 -7.14 -11.44 -12.08
CA GLN A 548 -8.33 -12.15 -12.56
C GLN A 548 -7.95 -13.46 -13.26
N PHE A 549 -6.85 -13.48 -14.00
CA PHE A 549 -6.33 -14.73 -14.54
C PHE A 549 -5.93 -15.68 -13.40
N ASN A 550 -5.27 -15.18 -12.36
CA ASN A 550 -4.94 -15.99 -11.19
C ASN A 550 -6.19 -16.50 -10.44
N SER A 551 -7.31 -15.78 -10.46
CA SER A 551 -8.56 -16.28 -9.90
C SER A 551 -9.18 -17.41 -10.71
N PHE A 552 -9.06 -17.39 -12.05
CA PHE A 552 -9.46 -18.53 -12.89
C PHE A 552 -8.66 -19.81 -12.58
N LEU A 553 -7.42 -19.67 -12.12
CA LEU A 553 -6.53 -20.78 -11.78
C LEU A 553 -6.76 -21.36 -10.37
N LYS A 554 -7.41 -20.61 -9.46
CA LYS A 554 -7.72 -21.10 -8.11
C LYS A 554 -8.91 -22.07 -8.17
N SER A 555 -8.68 -23.34 -7.82
CA SER A 555 -9.74 -24.34 -7.70
C SER A 555 -10.53 -24.12 -6.40
N ASN A 556 -11.76 -23.57 -6.50
CA ASN A 556 -12.99 -24.02 -5.83
C ASN A 556 -14.04 -22.89 -5.80
N PHE A 557 -15.14 -23.07 -6.54
CA PHE A 557 -16.46 -22.66 -6.07
C PHE A 557 -17.46 -23.78 -6.46
N VAL A 558 -17.89 -24.44 -5.40
CA VAL A 558 -18.99 -25.37 -5.13
C VAL A 558 -20.12 -25.36 -6.17
N ASN A 559 -20.50 -26.56 -6.63
CA ASN A 559 -21.92 -26.94 -6.70
C ASN A 559 -22.30 -27.49 -5.32
#